data_AF-A0A3B4TY02-F1
#
_entry.id   AF-A0A3B4TY02-F1
#
_cell.length_a   1.000
_cell.length_b   1.000
_cell.length_c   1.000
_cell.angle_alpha   90.00
_cell.angle_beta   90.00
_cell.angle_gamma   90.00
#
_symmetry.space_group_name_H-M   'P 1'
#
loop_
_entity.id
_entity.type
_entity.pdbx_description
1 polymer ?
#
loop_
_entity_poly.entity_id
_entity_poly.type
_entity_poly.pdbx_seq_one_letter_code
_entity_poly.pdbx_strand_id
1 'polypeptide(L)'
;MIHMTMPAIATMYLDKTNQWETVGVEKRNEALEHIKTGYQNELAYRKRDGSFSVFPHRQSSTWLTAYVAKVFAMANSLVAVERSVICDAVKYVILNAQQPDGLFREIGGVIHREMIGNVRGRDSDASMTAFCLIAMQESRTLCAATVNTLPGSIEKAVAYLEGRLPSLVNSYAVAMTSYALANENKLNQQILYAFASQDFSHWPVPGGHVYTMEATAYALLALVKAFEKARPIVRWFSQQQKVGGGYGSTQATIMVYQAVAEYWSSAKEPDYDLYVDILLPGRSKPNKYIFNRDNHYATRTSKENTHTHTHTHTHTHTHTHRDTHRMNSHKHTPYFLPGEEKSDCKKFNLSVQLLPGKLLSSISLCLLLLVFILAVSVLLVFVYKDTERDAAINTDFETLSLSLSLSLSLSVFVCVSHTQPEEIAFRIHQTLKVDVLHPAAVSVYEYYDQTHCVKFYHPERSGELMRLCRNEECICGEGYTDVNPLNQSRKFTNHPQCRQSLELTVGKTYLLMGTDRNIRRDPQSQMYEYDLLNFNWIEYWPTEAECHAVEHRFNCLTIREFTATACLQ
;
A
#
# COMPACT_ATOMS: atom_id res chain seq x y z
N MET A 1 -16.68 -1.53 -5.03
CA MET A 1 -16.00 -1.48 -6.34
C MET A 1 -14.55 -1.93 -6.33
N ILE A 2 -13.68 -1.37 -5.48
CA ILE A 2 -12.22 -1.64 -5.49
C ILE A 2 -11.89 -3.14 -5.48
N HIS A 3 -12.54 -3.90 -4.61
CA HIS A 3 -12.36 -5.34 -4.47
C HIS A 3 -12.92 -6.17 -5.64
N MET A 4 -13.76 -5.58 -6.49
CA MET A 4 -14.30 -6.23 -7.69
C MET A 4 -13.47 -5.89 -8.93
N THR A 5 -13.07 -4.62 -9.07
CA THR A 5 -12.43 -4.14 -10.28
C THR A 5 -11.06 -4.78 -10.50
N MET A 6 -10.24 -4.93 -9.46
CA MET A 6 -8.92 -5.56 -9.59
C MET A 6 -9.00 -7.03 -10.05
N PRO A 7 -9.79 -7.93 -9.40
CA PRO A 7 -10.02 -9.27 -9.92
C PRO A 7 -10.63 -9.31 -11.32
N ALA A 8 -11.58 -8.41 -11.64
CA ALA A 8 -12.20 -8.38 -12.97
C ALA A 8 -11.19 -8.07 -14.08
N ILE A 9 -10.38 -7.02 -13.93
CA ILE A 9 -9.36 -6.68 -14.93
C ILE A 9 -8.26 -7.73 -14.99
N ALA A 10 -7.79 -8.26 -13.84
CA ALA A 10 -6.80 -9.32 -13.83
C ALA A 10 -7.31 -10.57 -14.58
N THR A 11 -8.57 -10.94 -14.34
CA THR A 11 -9.21 -12.08 -15.02
C THR A 11 -9.31 -11.83 -16.52
N MET A 12 -9.75 -10.64 -16.95
CA MET A 12 -9.79 -10.28 -18.37
C MET A 12 -8.43 -10.26 -19.02
N TYR A 13 -7.41 -9.73 -18.34
CA TYR A 13 -6.04 -9.71 -18.85
C TYR A 13 -5.56 -11.14 -19.08
N LEU A 14 -5.74 -12.03 -18.10
CA LEU A 14 -5.32 -13.43 -18.21
C LEU A 14 -6.13 -14.21 -19.26
N ASP A 15 -7.44 -13.94 -19.38
CA ASP A 15 -8.31 -14.51 -20.42
C ASP A 15 -7.84 -14.05 -21.81
N LYS A 16 -7.58 -12.75 -22.01
CA LYS A 16 -7.16 -12.18 -23.31
C LYS A 16 -5.75 -12.59 -23.73
N THR A 17 -4.86 -12.80 -22.76
CA THR A 17 -3.46 -13.18 -23.02
C THR A 17 -3.23 -14.68 -22.96
N ASN A 18 -4.26 -15.48 -22.65
CA ASN A 18 -4.18 -16.93 -22.46
C ASN A 18 -3.11 -17.35 -21.42
N GLN A 19 -3.03 -16.63 -20.29
CA GLN A 19 -1.97 -16.83 -19.29
C GLN A 19 -2.39 -17.61 -18.03
N TRP A 20 -3.58 -18.21 -18.00
CA TRP A 20 -4.06 -18.96 -16.81
C TRP A 20 -3.21 -20.16 -16.42
N GLU A 21 -2.63 -20.88 -17.39
CA GLU A 21 -1.75 -22.03 -17.11
C GLU A 21 -0.55 -21.65 -16.23
N THR A 22 -0.11 -20.40 -16.32
CA THR A 22 1.06 -19.88 -15.60
C THR A 22 0.74 -19.54 -14.15
N VAL A 23 -0.49 -19.10 -13.90
CA VAL A 23 -0.95 -18.63 -12.59
C VAL A 23 -1.57 -19.78 -11.78
N GLY A 24 -2.10 -20.78 -12.47
CA GLY A 24 -2.93 -21.85 -11.94
C GLY A 24 -4.35 -21.72 -12.50
N VAL A 25 -4.76 -22.67 -13.34
CA VAL A 25 -6.08 -22.64 -14.01
C VAL A 25 -7.21 -22.68 -12.99
N GLU A 26 -6.98 -23.35 -11.85
CA GLU A 26 -7.88 -23.42 -10.71
C GLU A 26 -8.20 -22.04 -10.12
N LYS A 27 -7.25 -21.10 -10.15
CA LYS A 27 -7.43 -19.75 -9.61
C LYS A 27 -8.39 -18.89 -10.43
N ARG A 28 -8.70 -19.30 -11.66
CA ARG A 28 -9.73 -18.63 -12.46
C ARG A 28 -11.08 -18.68 -11.76
N ASN A 29 -11.43 -19.83 -11.17
CA ASN A 29 -12.70 -19.98 -10.46
C ASN A 29 -12.74 -19.14 -9.18
N GLU A 30 -11.62 -19.07 -8.44
CA GLU A 30 -11.50 -18.19 -7.28
C GLU A 30 -11.68 -16.71 -7.65
N ALA A 31 -11.07 -16.29 -8.76
CA ALA A 31 -11.22 -14.92 -9.26
C ALA A 31 -12.67 -14.60 -9.65
N LEU A 32 -13.36 -15.53 -10.32
CA LEU A 32 -14.78 -15.39 -10.65
C LEU A 32 -15.66 -15.28 -9.39
N GLU A 33 -15.37 -16.06 -8.34
CA GLU A 33 -16.12 -15.97 -7.09
C GLU A 33 -15.88 -14.62 -6.39
N HIS A 34 -14.65 -14.10 -6.38
CA HIS A 34 -14.36 -12.76 -5.89
C HIS A 34 -15.12 -11.66 -6.66
N ILE A 35 -15.22 -11.78 -7.99
CA ILE A 35 -16.00 -10.85 -8.81
C ILE A 35 -17.48 -10.93 -8.45
N LYS A 36 -18.02 -12.14 -8.25
CA LYS A 36 -19.42 -12.37 -7.86
C LYS A 36 -19.74 -11.83 -6.47
N THR A 37 -18.88 -12.08 -5.48
CA THR A 37 -19.00 -11.48 -4.13
C THR A 37 -18.92 -9.96 -4.21
N GLY A 38 -17.99 -9.42 -5.02
CA GLY A 38 -17.86 -7.98 -5.25
C GLY A 38 -19.12 -7.36 -5.85
N TYR A 39 -19.72 -8.02 -6.84
CA TYR A 39 -21.00 -7.61 -7.43
C TYR A 39 -22.13 -7.59 -6.40
N GLN A 40 -22.29 -8.67 -5.62
CA GLN A 40 -23.32 -8.76 -4.57
C GLN A 40 -23.17 -7.68 -3.50
N ASN A 41 -21.94 -7.42 -3.05
CA ASN A 41 -21.65 -6.38 -2.06
C ASN A 41 -21.97 -4.99 -2.62
N GLU A 42 -21.68 -4.74 -3.91
CA GLU A 42 -21.94 -3.44 -4.52
C GLU A 42 -23.44 -3.13 -4.64
N LEU A 43 -24.29 -4.15 -4.80
CA LEU A 43 -25.75 -3.95 -4.84
C LEU A 43 -26.32 -3.35 -3.55
N ALA A 44 -25.64 -3.49 -2.41
CA ALA A 44 -26.03 -2.85 -1.16
C ALA A 44 -25.99 -1.30 -1.22
N TYR A 45 -25.20 -0.75 -2.15
CA TYR A 45 -25.03 0.69 -2.37
C TYR A 45 -25.91 1.24 -3.50
N ARG A 46 -26.71 0.37 -4.13
CA ARG A 46 -27.65 0.72 -5.20
C ARG A 46 -28.91 1.36 -4.63
N LYS A 47 -29.36 2.46 -5.24
CA LYS A 47 -30.62 3.12 -4.92
C LYS A 47 -31.77 2.69 -5.84
N ARG A 48 -32.99 3.05 -5.43
CA ARG A 48 -34.24 2.75 -6.16
C ARG A 48 -34.29 3.37 -7.56
N ASP A 49 -33.61 4.48 -7.78
CA ASP A 49 -33.53 5.16 -9.08
C ASP A 49 -32.43 4.58 -10.00
N GLY A 50 -31.73 3.52 -9.56
CA GLY A 50 -30.63 2.88 -10.30
C GLY A 50 -29.27 3.51 -10.05
N SER A 51 -29.18 4.61 -9.30
CA SER A 51 -27.92 5.28 -8.99
C SER A 51 -27.15 4.61 -7.85
N PHE A 52 -25.87 4.95 -7.73
CA PHE A 52 -25.00 4.45 -6.66
C PHE A 52 -24.51 5.60 -5.77
N SER A 53 -24.45 5.34 -4.46
CA SER A 53 -23.85 6.23 -3.48
C SER A 53 -23.12 5.44 -2.41
N VAL A 54 -22.05 6.02 -1.86
CA VAL A 54 -21.28 5.38 -0.77
C VAL A 54 -22.14 5.20 0.49
N PHE A 55 -23.10 6.10 0.71
CA PHE A 55 -24.04 6.03 1.83
C PHE A 55 -25.48 6.19 1.36
N PRO A 56 -26.46 5.44 1.90
CA PRO A 56 -27.85 5.50 1.45
C PRO A 56 -28.50 6.89 1.54
N HIS A 57 -28.15 7.67 2.55
CA HIS A 57 -28.75 8.99 2.84
C HIS A 57 -28.12 10.14 2.05
N ARG A 58 -26.91 9.96 1.49
CA ARG A 58 -26.25 11.01 0.70
C ARG A 58 -26.78 11.06 -0.72
N GLN A 59 -26.63 12.20 -1.39
CA GLN A 59 -26.93 12.31 -2.82
C GLN A 59 -26.04 11.36 -3.64
N SER A 60 -26.59 10.83 -4.73
CA SER A 60 -25.87 9.90 -5.60
C SER A 60 -24.81 10.61 -6.43
N SER A 61 -23.73 9.90 -6.75
CA SER A 61 -22.64 10.44 -7.56
C SER A 61 -22.78 10.02 -9.02
N THR A 62 -22.65 10.98 -9.93
CA THR A 62 -22.67 10.72 -11.39
C THR A 62 -21.49 9.85 -11.76
N TRP A 63 -20.28 10.25 -11.34
CA TRP A 63 -19.05 9.53 -11.62
C TRP A 63 -19.07 8.11 -11.07
N LEU A 64 -19.49 7.92 -9.81
CA LEU A 64 -19.56 6.58 -9.21
C LEU A 64 -20.55 5.70 -9.98
N THR A 65 -21.73 6.24 -10.30
CA THR A 65 -22.77 5.49 -11.04
C THR A 65 -22.26 5.09 -12.43
N ALA A 66 -21.58 5.99 -13.14
CA ALA A 66 -20.96 5.70 -14.43
C ALA A 66 -19.83 4.65 -14.31
N TYR A 67 -19.01 4.74 -13.27
CA TYR A 67 -17.93 3.78 -13.01
C TYR A 67 -18.45 2.38 -12.71
N VAL A 68 -19.51 2.27 -11.88
CA VAL A 68 -20.18 1.00 -11.60
C VAL A 68 -20.75 0.41 -12.88
N ALA A 69 -21.46 1.21 -13.70
CA ALA A 69 -22.01 0.76 -14.98
C ALA A 69 -20.91 0.26 -15.93
N LYS A 70 -19.77 0.97 -16.01
CA LYS A 70 -18.59 0.57 -16.80
C LYS A 70 -18.07 -0.80 -16.36
N VAL A 71 -17.75 -0.95 -15.07
CA VAL A 71 -17.15 -2.19 -14.53
C VAL A 71 -18.14 -3.36 -14.58
N PHE A 72 -19.43 -3.12 -14.38
CA PHE A 72 -20.45 -4.16 -14.51
C PHE A 72 -20.64 -4.61 -15.95
N ALA A 73 -20.64 -3.67 -16.92
CA ALA A 73 -20.67 -4.02 -18.33
C ALA A 73 -19.47 -4.87 -18.74
N MET A 74 -18.29 -4.53 -18.23
CA MET A 74 -17.07 -5.30 -18.40
C MET A 74 -17.18 -6.71 -17.76
N ALA A 75 -17.60 -6.78 -16.50
CA ALA A 75 -17.72 -8.02 -15.73
C ALA A 75 -18.85 -8.95 -16.24
N ASN A 76 -19.83 -8.43 -16.99
CA ASN A 76 -20.90 -9.23 -17.60
C ASN A 76 -20.37 -10.30 -18.59
N SER A 77 -19.14 -10.14 -19.08
CA SER A 77 -18.47 -11.17 -19.89
C SER A 77 -17.87 -12.31 -19.06
N LEU A 78 -17.70 -12.13 -17.75
CA LEU A 78 -17.05 -13.06 -16.83
C LEU A 78 -18.05 -13.76 -15.90
N VAL A 79 -19.00 -13.01 -15.35
CA VAL A 79 -20.01 -13.49 -14.40
C VAL A 79 -21.40 -13.00 -14.80
N ALA A 80 -22.44 -13.67 -14.31
CA ALA A 80 -23.82 -13.25 -14.55
C ALA A 80 -24.12 -11.94 -13.81
N VAL A 81 -24.23 -10.85 -14.58
CA VAL A 81 -24.64 -9.53 -14.08
C VAL A 81 -26.03 -9.22 -14.61
N GLU A 82 -26.91 -8.70 -13.76
CA GLU A 82 -28.26 -8.34 -14.18
C GLU A 82 -28.25 -7.12 -15.10
N ARG A 83 -28.75 -7.28 -16.33
CA ARG A 83 -28.78 -6.19 -17.32
C ARG A 83 -29.55 -4.97 -16.84
N SER A 84 -30.64 -5.17 -16.09
CA SER A 84 -31.43 -4.08 -15.49
C SER A 84 -30.57 -3.18 -14.60
N VAL A 85 -29.67 -3.76 -13.79
CA VAL A 85 -28.78 -2.99 -12.90
C VAL A 85 -27.87 -2.05 -13.68
N ILE A 86 -27.29 -2.53 -14.79
CA ILE A 86 -26.42 -1.73 -15.66
C ILE A 86 -27.24 -0.64 -16.36
N CYS A 87 -28.37 -1.02 -16.96
CA CYS A 87 -29.14 -0.12 -17.80
C CYS A 87 -29.90 0.95 -16.99
N ASP A 88 -30.32 0.64 -15.76
CA ASP A 88 -30.90 1.62 -14.84
C ASP A 88 -29.86 2.66 -14.43
N ALA A 89 -28.61 2.25 -14.16
CA ALA A 89 -27.50 3.16 -13.86
C ALA A 89 -27.18 4.08 -15.06
N VAL A 90 -27.11 3.52 -16.27
CA VAL A 90 -26.92 4.30 -17.51
C VAL A 90 -28.07 5.29 -17.71
N LYS A 91 -29.32 4.84 -17.53
CA LYS A 91 -30.51 5.68 -17.64
C LYS A 91 -30.47 6.82 -16.62
N TYR A 92 -30.07 6.55 -15.38
CA TYR A 92 -29.90 7.59 -14.35
C TYR A 92 -28.90 8.66 -14.78
N VAL A 93 -27.72 8.25 -15.27
CA VAL A 93 -26.65 9.16 -15.72
C VAL A 93 -27.15 10.05 -16.87
N ILE A 94 -27.86 9.49 -17.85
CA ILE A 94 -28.42 10.24 -18.98
C ILE A 94 -29.47 11.26 -18.51
N LEU A 95 -30.44 10.81 -17.70
CA LEU A 95 -31.60 11.64 -17.36
C LEU A 95 -31.28 12.74 -16.34
N ASN A 96 -30.35 12.48 -15.42
CA ASN A 96 -30.08 13.41 -14.32
C ASN A 96 -28.83 14.26 -14.58
N ALA A 97 -27.78 13.68 -15.18
CA ALA A 97 -26.47 14.33 -15.25
C ALA A 97 -26.13 14.97 -16.60
N GLN A 98 -26.75 14.53 -17.71
CA GLN A 98 -26.50 15.10 -19.03
C GLN A 98 -27.26 16.43 -19.23
N GLN A 99 -26.54 17.45 -19.65
CA GLN A 99 -27.09 18.75 -20.02
C GLN A 99 -27.53 18.75 -21.51
N PRO A 100 -28.38 19.71 -21.93
CA PRO A 100 -28.89 19.76 -23.30
C PRO A 100 -27.80 19.86 -24.39
N ASP A 101 -26.66 20.46 -24.06
CA ASP A 101 -25.47 20.61 -24.91
C ASP A 101 -24.58 19.36 -24.98
N GLY A 102 -24.89 18.31 -24.21
CA GLY A 102 -24.14 17.05 -24.16
C GLY A 102 -23.13 16.93 -23.02
N LEU A 103 -22.88 18.00 -22.26
CA LEU A 103 -22.01 18.01 -21.08
C LEU A 103 -22.59 17.13 -19.97
N PHE A 104 -21.75 16.36 -19.27
CA PHE A 104 -22.13 15.71 -18.02
C PHE A 104 -21.62 16.47 -16.80
N ARG A 105 -22.49 16.66 -15.81
CA ARG A 105 -22.13 17.27 -14.51
C ARG A 105 -22.20 16.27 -13.37
N GLU A 106 -21.31 16.45 -12.42
CA GLU A 106 -21.35 15.70 -11.16
C GLU A 106 -22.45 16.27 -10.26
N ILE A 107 -23.41 15.43 -9.87
CA ILE A 107 -24.58 15.83 -9.05
C ILE A 107 -24.42 15.42 -7.58
N GLY A 108 -23.30 14.77 -7.21
CA GLY A 108 -22.98 14.41 -5.83
C GLY A 108 -21.51 14.62 -5.46
N GLY A 109 -21.14 14.18 -4.26
CA GLY A 109 -19.75 14.15 -3.84
C GLY A 109 -19.13 12.78 -4.10
N VAL A 110 -18.07 12.70 -4.90
CA VAL A 110 -17.19 11.52 -4.88
C VAL A 110 -16.32 11.59 -3.64
N ILE A 111 -16.51 10.63 -2.74
CA ILE A 111 -15.75 10.52 -1.48
C ILE A 111 -14.31 10.10 -1.79
N HIS A 112 -14.15 9.09 -2.66
CA HIS A 112 -12.89 8.52 -3.12
C HIS A 112 -12.30 9.29 -4.31
N ARG A 113 -11.70 10.46 -4.05
CA ARG A 113 -11.18 11.36 -5.11
C ARG A 113 -10.07 10.71 -5.93
N GLU A 114 -9.28 9.82 -5.36
CA GLU A 114 -8.26 9.05 -6.05
C GLU A 114 -8.81 8.06 -7.08
N MET A 115 -10.03 7.53 -6.89
CA MET A 115 -10.62 6.62 -7.87
C MET A 115 -11.08 7.39 -9.11
N ILE A 116 -11.30 8.70 -8.96
CA ILE A 116 -11.61 9.61 -10.06
C ILE A 116 -10.39 9.91 -10.93
N GLY A 117 -9.17 9.63 -10.47
CA GLY A 117 -7.96 10.03 -11.16
C GLY A 117 -7.85 11.56 -11.27
N ASN A 118 -7.42 12.06 -12.43
CA ASN A 118 -7.38 13.50 -12.70
C ASN A 118 -8.67 14.05 -13.35
N VAL A 119 -9.79 13.33 -13.29
CA VAL A 119 -11.07 13.76 -13.90
C VAL A 119 -11.57 15.11 -13.36
N ARG A 120 -11.29 15.46 -12.10
CA ARG A 120 -11.59 16.79 -11.52
C ARG A 120 -10.47 17.82 -11.72
N GLY A 121 -9.47 17.50 -12.52
CA GLY A 121 -8.37 18.39 -12.85
C GLY A 121 -8.80 19.58 -13.70
N ARG A 122 -7.83 20.23 -14.33
CA ARG A 122 -8.13 21.26 -15.33
C ARG A 122 -8.88 20.61 -16.50
N ASP A 123 -9.87 21.31 -17.06
CA ASP A 123 -10.81 20.78 -18.06
C ASP A 123 -11.66 19.59 -17.54
N SER A 124 -12.15 19.70 -16.30
CA SER A 124 -12.98 18.67 -15.66
C SER A 124 -14.35 18.47 -16.35
N ASP A 125 -14.86 19.49 -17.02
CA ASP A 125 -16.03 19.43 -17.89
C ASP A 125 -15.87 18.38 -19.01
N ALA A 126 -14.73 18.42 -19.69
CA ALA A 126 -14.41 17.48 -20.75
C ALA A 126 -14.08 16.08 -20.21
N SER A 127 -13.30 16.00 -19.12
CA SER A 127 -12.90 14.72 -18.53
C SER A 127 -14.11 13.96 -17.97
N MET A 128 -15.02 14.64 -17.26
CA MET A 128 -16.25 14.01 -16.73
C MET A 128 -17.15 13.51 -17.85
N THR A 129 -17.32 14.32 -18.89
CA THR A 129 -18.13 13.98 -20.07
C THR A 129 -17.53 12.80 -20.83
N ALA A 130 -16.21 12.80 -21.05
CA ALA A 130 -15.50 11.69 -21.68
C ALA A 130 -15.61 10.40 -20.87
N PHE A 131 -15.48 10.47 -19.54
CA PHE A 131 -15.64 9.32 -18.67
C PHE A 131 -17.06 8.72 -18.73
N CYS A 132 -18.10 9.57 -18.64
CA CYS A 132 -19.49 9.12 -18.76
C CYS A 132 -19.77 8.53 -20.15
N LEU A 133 -19.22 9.14 -21.21
CA LEU A 133 -19.33 8.62 -22.57
C LEU A 133 -18.67 7.24 -22.71
N ILE A 134 -17.47 7.03 -22.17
CA ILE A 134 -16.80 5.72 -22.18
C ILE A 134 -17.66 4.66 -21.48
N ALA A 135 -18.24 4.97 -20.31
CA ALA A 135 -19.14 4.05 -19.61
C ALA A 135 -20.39 3.68 -20.43
N MET A 136 -20.99 4.66 -21.11
CA MET A 136 -22.12 4.45 -22.01
C MET A 136 -21.73 3.64 -23.25
N GLN A 137 -20.53 3.82 -23.78
CA GLN A 137 -20.00 3.06 -24.92
C GLN A 137 -19.75 1.60 -24.56
N GLU A 138 -19.14 1.32 -23.40
CA GLU A 138 -18.89 -0.04 -22.92
C GLU A 138 -20.18 -0.81 -22.60
N SER A 139 -21.25 -0.11 -22.21
CA SER A 139 -22.58 -0.71 -21.94
C SER A 139 -23.54 -0.70 -23.14
N ARG A 140 -23.12 -0.16 -24.30
CA ARG A 140 -23.97 0.04 -25.49
C ARG A 140 -24.65 -1.24 -25.95
N THR A 141 -23.91 -2.33 -26.08
CA THR A 141 -24.42 -3.63 -26.58
C THR A 141 -25.42 -4.28 -25.62
N LEU A 142 -25.36 -3.93 -24.33
CA LEU A 142 -26.24 -4.48 -23.29
C LEU A 142 -27.53 -3.66 -23.15
N CYS A 143 -27.44 -2.33 -23.29
CA CYS A 143 -28.51 -1.41 -22.92
C CYS A 143 -29.23 -0.71 -24.09
N ALA A 144 -28.74 -0.81 -25.33
CA ALA A 144 -29.35 -0.15 -26.48
C ALA A 144 -30.84 -0.53 -26.70
N ALA A 145 -31.23 -1.77 -26.38
CA ALA A 145 -32.61 -2.22 -26.52
C ALA A 145 -33.53 -1.76 -25.37
N THR A 146 -32.98 -1.41 -24.22
CA THR A 146 -33.75 -1.04 -23.01
C THR A 146 -33.81 0.47 -22.81
N VAL A 147 -32.75 1.18 -23.19
CA VAL A 147 -32.61 2.63 -23.01
C VAL A 147 -32.60 3.31 -24.39
N ASN A 148 -33.78 3.63 -24.90
CA ASN A 148 -33.96 4.22 -26.24
C ASN A 148 -33.26 5.57 -26.42
N THR A 149 -32.98 6.30 -25.32
CA THR A 149 -32.27 7.58 -25.34
C THR A 149 -30.75 7.45 -25.41
N LEU A 150 -30.20 6.24 -25.24
CA LEU A 150 -28.75 5.99 -25.17
C LEU A 150 -28.01 6.43 -26.45
N PRO A 151 -28.44 6.07 -27.68
CA PRO A 151 -27.74 6.48 -28.89
C PRO A 151 -27.68 8.01 -29.04
N GLY A 152 -28.81 8.69 -28.84
CA GLY A 152 -28.87 10.16 -28.92
C GLY A 152 -28.08 10.86 -27.81
N SER A 153 -28.00 10.25 -26.62
CA SER A 153 -27.16 10.75 -25.53
C SER A 153 -25.67 10.67 -25.88
N ILE A 154 -25.23 9.56 -26.48
CA ILE A 154 -23.85 9.38 -26.95
C ILE A 154 -23.51 10.41 -28.03
N GLU A 155 -24.38 10.58 -29.04
CA GLU A 155 -24.16 11.57 -30.12
C GLU A 155 -23.97 12.99 -29.58
N LYS A 156 -24.78 13.41 -28.59
CA LYS A 156 -24.63 14.73 -27.94
C LYS A 156 -23.30 14.86 -27.20
N ALA A 157 -22.92 13.84 -26.43
CA ALA A 157 -21.65 13.87 -25.69
C ALA A 157 -20.44 13.91 -26.64
N VAL A 158 -20.51 13.18 -27.75
CA VAL A 158 -19.49 13.19 -28.81
C VAL A 158 -19.39 14.58 -29.44
N ALA A 159 -20.53 15.19 -29.82
CA ALA A 159 -20.53 16.53 -30.42
C ALA A 159 -19.94 17.59 -29.46
N TYR A 160 -20.28 17.52 -28.17
CA TYR A 160 -19.70 18.39 -27.15
C TYR A 160 -18.18 18.24 -27.06
N LEU A 161 -17.70 16.99 -26.97
CA LEU A 161 -16.27 16.70 -26.83
C LEU A 161 -15.47 17.05 -28.09
N GLU A 162 -16.01 16.84 -29.29
CA GLU A 162 -15.39 17.27 -30.54
C GLU A 162 -15.19 18.79 -30.58
N GLY A 163 -16.20 19.57 -30.14
CA GLY A 163 -16.09 21.02 -30.06
C GLY A 163 -15.12 21.50 -28.98
N ARG A 164 -15.05 20.79 -27.84
CA ARG A 164 -14.18 21.17 -26.71
C ARG A 164 -12.72 20.76 -26.92
N LEU A 165 -12.45 19.67 -27.64
CA LEU A 165 -11.12 19.06 -27.81
C LEU A 165 -9.99 20.05 -28.21
N PRO A 166 -10.15 20.96 -29.18
CA PRO A 166 -9.08 21.90 -29.59
C PRO A 166 -8.70 22.93 -28.52
N SER A 167 -9.58 23.14 -27.54
CA SER A 167 -9.41 24.12 -26.46
C SER A 167 -8.98 23.50 -25.12
N LEU A 168 -8.72 22.19 -25.10
CA LEU A 168 -8.21 21.49 -23.92
C LEU A 168 -6.73 21.83 -23.71
N VAL A 169 -6.36 21.96 -22.44
CA VAL A 169 -4.98 22.26 -22.03
C VAL A 169 -4.41 21.20 -21.10
N ASN A 170 -5.27 20.37 -20.50
CA ASN A 170 -4.85 19.25 -19.66
C ASN A 170 -4.58 18.00 -20.50
N SER A 171 -3.35 17.50 -20.49
CA SER A 171 -2.96 16.25 -21.18
C SER A 171 -3.85 15.06 -20.78
N TYR A 172 -4.29 14.99 -19.53
CA TYR A 172 -5.20 13.94 -19.06
C TYR A 172 -6.55 14.01 -19.77
N ALA A 173 -7.15 15.20 -19.81
CA ALA A 173 -8.44 15.42 -20.47
C ALA A 173 -8.33 15.11 -21.97
N VAL A 174 -7.25 15.57 -22.62
CA VAL A 174 -7.00 15.29 -24.04
C VAL A 174 -6.93 13.79 -24.32
N ALA A 175 -6.17 13.02 -23.53
CA ALA A 175 -6.04 11.59 -23.73
C ALA A 175 -7.36 10.84 -23.53
N MET A 176 -8.10 11.15 -22.46
CA MET A 176 -9.39 10.54 -22.16
C MET A 176 -10.45 10.88 -23.21
N THR A 177 -10.55 12.16 -23.61
CA THR A 177 -11.45 12.60 -24.68
C THR A 177 -11.08 11.94 -26.01
N SER A 178 -9.79 11.84 -26.33
CA SER A 178 -9.33 11.18 -27.56
C SER A 178 -9.73 9.70 -27.60
N TYR A 179 -9.65 8.98 -26.47
CA TYR A 179 -10.14 7.60 -26.37
C TYR A 179 -11.66 7.51 -26.58
N ALA A 180 -12.43 8.35 -25.90
CA ALA A 180 -13.88 8.37 -26.04
C ALA A 180 -14.31 8.64 -27.50
N LEU A 181 -13.61 9.52 -28.21
CA LEU A 181 -13.84 9.79 -29.62
C LEU A 181 -13.32 8.67 -30.54
N ALA A 182 -12.23 7.99 -30.18
CA ALA A 182 -11.70 6.85 -30.94
C ALA A 182 -12.70 5.68 -31.00
N ASN A 183 -13.50 5.50 -29.96
CA ASN A 183 -14.59 4.50 -29.94
C ASN A 183 -15.69 4.78 -30.97
N GLU A 184 -15.89 6.03 -31.38
CA GLU A 184 -16.79 6.42 -32.48
C GLU A 184 -16.03 6.69 -33.80
N ASN A 185 -14.77 6.24 -33.91
CA ASN A 185 -13.90 6.46 -35.07
C ASN A 185 -13.64 7.94 -35.42
N LYS A 186 -13.68 8.82 -34.40
CA LYS A 186 -13.48 10.28 -34.50
C LYS A 186 -12.17 10.75 -33.84
N LEU A 187 -11.15 9.88 -33.83
CA LEU A 187 -9.87 10.18 -33.19
C LEU A 187 -9.09 11.26 -33.96
N ASN A 188 -8.84 12.39 -33.32
CA ASN A 188 -7.89 13.39 -33.81
C ASN A 188 -6.48 13.11 -33.26
N GLN A 189 -5.68 12.37 -34.03
CA GLN A 189 -4.32 11.99 -33.62
C GLN A 189 -3.39 13.21 -33.48
N GLN A 190 -3.58 14.27 -34.26
CA GLN A 190 -2.70 15.45 -34.22
C GLN A 190 -2.80 16.14 -32.86
N ILE A 191 -4.02 16.34 -32.37
CA ILE A 191 -4.24 16.94 -31.04
C ILE A 191 -3.71 16.00 -29.95
N LEU A 192 -3.95 14.69 -30.05
CA LEU A 192 -3.43 13.74 -29.06
C LEU A 192 -1.90 13.80 -28.96
N TYR A 193 -1.18 13.74 -30.09
CA TYR A 193 0.29 13.77 -30.09
C TYR A 193 0.89 15.13 -29.73
N ALA A 194 0.14 16.22 -29.84
CA ALA A 194 0.59 17.53 -29.37
C ALA A 194 0.86 17.58 -27.85
N PHE A 195 0.27 16.65 -27.08
CA PHE A 195 0.45 16.52 -25.63
C PHE A 195 1.33 15.32 -25.24
N ALA A 196 1.86 14.58 -26.21
CA ALA A 196 2.74 13.45 -25.95
C ALA A 196 4.16 13.90 -25.58
N SER A 197 4.93 13.00 -24.98
CA SER A 197 6.38 13.15 -24.81
C SER A 197 7.11 13.22 -26.16
N GLN A 198 8.35 13.71 -26.16
CA GLN A 198 9.15 13.87 -27.39
C GLN A 198 9.37 12.56 -28.16
N ASP A 199 9.40 11.44 -27.44
CA ASP A 199 9.56 10.08 -27.97
C ASP A 199 8.20 9.37 -28.20
N PHE A 200 7.08 10.08 -28.03
CA PHE A 200 5.72 9.59 -28.18
C PHE A 200 5.37 8.37 -27.30
N SER A 201 6.08 8.21 -26.18
CA SER A 201 5.94 7.05 -25.31
C SER A 201 4.94 7.25 -24.18
N HIS A 202 4.69 8.49 -23.74
CA HIS A 202 3.75 8.77 -22.64
C HIS A 202 3.16 10.18 -22.75
N TRP A 203 2.10 10.45 -21.95
CA TRP A 203 1.36 11.72 -21.89
C TRP A 203 1.53 12.38 -20.52
N PRO A 204 2.52 13.28 -20.35
CA PRO A 204 2.83 13.87 -19.06
C PRO A 204 1.68 14.73 -18.51
N VAL A 205 1.31 14.50 -17.25
CA VAL A 205 0.27 15.29 -16.58
C VAL A 205 0.87 16.08 -15.41
N PRO A 206 0.71 17.42 -15.39
CA PRO A 206 1.07 18.23 -14.23
C PRO A 206 0.22 17.79 -13.02
N GLY A 207 0.86 17.39 -11.93
CA GLY A 207 0.18 16.97 -10.70
C GLY A 207 0.48 15.54 -10.25
N GLY A 208 1.25 14.76 -11.02
CA GLY A 208 1.85 13.52 -10.51
C GLY A 208 2.08 12.44 -11.55
N HIS A 209 3.02 11.55 -11.23
CA HIS A 209 3.35 10.40 -12.07
C HIS A 209 2.18 9.42 -12.23
N VAL A 210 1.33 9.27 -11.21
CA VAL A 210 0.13 8.42 -11.26
C VAL A 210 -0.84 8.90 -12.35
N TYR A 211 -1.12 10.21 -12.43
CA TYR A 211 -2.00 10.74 -13.47
C TYR A 211 -1.40 10.63 -14.88
N THR A 212 -0.07 10.66 -14.98
CA THR A 212 0.63 10.37 -16.23
C THR A 212 0.42 8.92 -16.68
N MET A 213 0.41 7.94 -15.75
CA MET A 213 0.08 6.54 -16.07
C MET A 213 -1.33 6.44 -16.66
N GLU A 214 -2.29 7.04 -15.98
CA GLU A 214 -3.70 6.99 -16.38
C GLU A 214 -3.93 7.64 -17.75
N ALA A 215 -3.41 8.86 -17.96
CA ALA A 215 -3.50 9.55 -19.25
C ALA A 215 -2.87 8.74 -20.37
N THR A 216 -1.69 8.17 -20.11
CA THR A 216 -0.98 7.32 -21.08
C THR A 216 -1.77 6.04 -21.38
N ALA A 217 -2.51 5.50 -20.42
CA ALA A 217 -3.33 4.31 -20.62
C ALA A 217 -4.55 4.61 -21.50
N TYR A 218 -5.19 5.76 -21.31
CA TYR A 218 -6.22 6.24 -22.23
C TYR A 218 -5.68 6.50 -23.63
N ALA A 219 -4.51 7.10 -23.76
CA ALA A 219 -3.86 7.30 -25.06
C ALA A 219 -3.54 5.95 -25.75
N LEU A 220 -3.07 4.95 -25.01
CA LEU A 220 -2.88 3.59 -25.54
C LEU A 220 -4.19 2.98 -26.03
N LEU A 221 -5.27 3.08 -25.25
CA LEU A 221 -6.60 2.62 -25.66
C LEU A 221 -7.11 3.34 -26.91
N ALA A 222 -6.87 4.65 -27.03
CA ALA A 222 -7.22 5.41 -28.23
C ALA A 222 -6.45 4.93 -29.47
N LEU A 223 -5.18 4.53 -29.28
CA LEU A 223 -4.26 4.13 -30.33
C LEU A 223 -4.22 2.61 -30.58
N VAL A 224 -5.00 1.81 -29.86
CA VAL A 224 -4.93 0.33 -29.91
C VAL A 224 -5.21 -0.23 -31.31
N LYS A 225 -6.03 0.46 -32.11
CA LYS A 225 -6.29 0.12 -33.52
C LYS A 225 -5.11 0.43 -34.47
N ALA A 226 -4.10 1.17 -34.00
CA ALA A 226 -2.91 1.61 -34.75
C ALA A 226 -1.63 1.07 -34.08
N PHE A 227 -1.42 -0.25 -34.16
CA PHE A 227 -0.38 -1.00 -33.43
C PHE A 227 1.01 -0.39 -33.43
N GLU A 228 1.53 0.00 -34.60
CA GLU A 228 2.88 0.57 -34.73
C GLU A 228 3.09 1.79 -33.82
N LYS A 229 2.03 2.56 -33.61
CA LYS A 229 2.07 3.76 -32.77
C LYS A 229 1.85 3.45 -31.28
N ALA A 230 1.24 2.31 -30.97
CA ALA A 230 1.01 1.85 -29.60
C ALA A 230 2.24 1.15 -28.98
N ARG A 231 3.14 0.58 -29.80
CA ARG A 231 4.36 -0.14 -29.35
C ARG A 231 5.22 0.66 -28.36
N PRO A 232 5.59 1.93 -28.60
CA PRO A 232 6.42 2.70 -27.67
C PRO A 232 5.77 2.87 -26.29
N ILE A 233 4.43 2.97 -26.26
CA ILE A 233 3.66 3.19 -25.04
C ILE A 233 3.67 1.93 -24.15
N VAL A 234 3.47 0.76 -24.75
CA VAL A 234 3.53 -0.52 -24.04
C VAL A 234 4.94 -0.78 -23.51
N ARG A 235 5.97 -0.45 -24.31
CA ARG A 235 7.38 -0.51 -23.87
C ARG A 235 7.61 0.43 -22.68
N TRP A 236 7.05 1.63 -22.69
CA TRP A 236 7.15 2.55 -21.57
C TRP A 236 6.49 1.98 -20.30
N PHE A 237 5.26 1.46 -20.38
CA PHE A 237 4.57 0.86 -19.22
C PHE A 237 5.36 -0.26 -18.56
N SER A 238 6.06 -1.09 -19.34
CA SER A 238 6.90 -2.15 -18.78
C SER A 238 7.93 -1.58 -17.79
N GLN A 239 8.47 -0.38 -18.04
CA GLN A 239 9.49 0.25 -17.19
C GLN A 239 8.91 0.91 -15.94
N GLN A 240 7.59 1.04 -15.85
CA GLN A 240 6.90 1.78 -14.79
C GLN A 240 6.35 0.90 -13.66
N GLN A 241 6.39 -0.42 -13.83
CA GLN A 241 5.77 -1.36 -12.89
C GLN A 241 6.53 -1.34 -11.55
N LYS A 242 5.82 -1.11 -10.44
CA LYS A 242 6.42 -1.11 -9.10
C LYS A 242 6.57 -2.54 -8.56
N VAL A 243 7.37 -2.70 -7.50
CA VAL A 243 7.46 -3.94 -6.71
C VAL A 243 6.05 -4.34 -6.26
N GLY A 244 5.64 -5.58 -6.58
CA GLY A 244 4.27 -6.06 -6.36
C GLY A 244 3.32 -5.89 -7.55
N GLY A 245 3.78 -5.34 -8.67
CA GLY A 245 3.06 -5.35 -9.95
C GLY A 245 2.03 -4.23 -10.16
N GLY A 246 1.93 -3.28 -9.24
CA GLY A 246 1.02 -2.12 -9.33
C GLY A 246 1.65 -0.89 -9.97
N TYR A 247 0.79 0.08 -10.35
CA TYR A 247 1.18 1.34 -11.00
C TYR A 247 0.99 2.58 -10.10
N GLY A 248 0.96 2.37 -8.77
CA GLY A 248 0.93 3.44 -7.77
C GLY A 248 -0.45 3.88 -7.30
N SER A 249 -1.53 3.63 -8.05
CA SER A 249 -2.91 3.80 -7.57
C SER A 249 -3.82 2.71 -8.14
N THR A 250 -4.99 2.52 -7.52
CA THR A 250 -6.02 1.60 -8.02
C THR A 250 -6.45 1.98 -9.45
N GLN A 251 -6.75 3.26 -9.70
CA GLN A 251 -7.17 3.73 -11.02
C GLN A 251 -6.08 3.47 -12.07
N ALA A 252 -4.86 3.96 -11.83
CA ALA A 252 -3.73 3.76 -12.74
C ALA A 252 -3.48 2.29 -13.03
N THR A 253 -3.51 1.45 -12.00
CA THR A 253 -3.32 0.02 -12.16
C THR A 253 -4.40 -0.58 -13.06
N ILE A 254 -5.67 -0.29 -12.79
CA ILE A 254 -6.80 -0.77 -13.58
C ILE A 254 -6.70 -0.32 -15.04
N MET A 255 -6.44 0.96 -15.28
CA MET A 255 -6.40 1.50 -16.63
C MET A 255 -5.22 0.98 -17.44
N VAL A 256 -4.04 0.84 -16.81
CA VAL A 256 -2.87 0.29 -17.49
C VAL A 256 -3.09 -1.17 -17.85
N TYR A 257 -3.58 -2.01 -16.92
CA TYR A 257 -3.87 -3.41 -17.24
C TYR A 257 -4.98 -3.54 -18.30
N GLN A 258 -6.03 -2.71 -18.26
CA GLN A 258 -7.05 -2.68 -19.31
C GLN A 258 -6.42 -2.34 -20.67
N ALA A 259 -5.62 -1.27 -20.75
CA ALA A 259 -5.01 -0.81 -21.99
C ALA A 259 -4.01 -1.82 -22.58
N VAL A 260 -3.18 -2.43 -21.73
CA VAL A 260 -2.20 -3.44 -22.14
C VAL A 260 -2.90 -4.75 -22.54
N ALA A 261 -3.99 -5.14 -21.86
CA ALA A 261 -4.80 -6.29 -22.27
C ALA A 261 -5.41 -6.08 -23.66
N GLU A 262 -5.99 -4.91 -23.93
CA GLU A 262 -6.56 -4.61 -25.25
C GLU A 262 -5.49 -4.58 -26.35
N TYR A 263 -4.31 -4.03 -26.03
CA TYR A 263 -3.17 -4.07 -26.94
C TYR A 263 -2.81 -5.50 -27.31
N TRP A 264 -2.53 -6.37 -26.33
CA TRP A 264 -2.11 -7.75 -26.60
C TRP A 264 -3.20 -8.60 -27.24
N SER A 265 -4.48 -8.32 -26.95
CA SER A 265 -5.60 -8.99 -27.57
C SER A 265 -5.74 -8.66 -29.06
N SER A 266 -5.21 -7.52 -29.50
CA SER A 266 -5.38 -7.02 -30.86
C SER A 266 -4.08 -7.06 -31.66
N ALA A 267 -2.92 -7.04 -30.98
CA ALA A 267 -1.60 -6.93 -31.58
C ALA A 267 -1.23 -8.18 -32.40
N LYS A 268 -0.70 -7.94 -33.59
CA LYS A 268 -0.09 -8.95 -34.46
C LYS A 268 1.42 -8.75 -34.44
N GLU A 269 2.07 -9.15 -33.35
CA GLU A 269 3.53 -9.13 -33.27
C GLU A 269 4.10 -10.35 -34.01
N PRO A 270 5.23 -10.21 -34.72
CA PRO A 270 5.92 -11.34 -35.33
C PRO A 270 6.46 -12.29 -34.25
N ASP A 271 6.58 -13.57 -34.60
CA ASP A 271 7.22 -14.54 -33.70
C ASP A 271 8.67 -14.13 -33.44
N TYR A 272 9.12 -14.34 -32.20
CA TYR A 272 10.46 -13.96 -31.76
C TYR A 272 11.09 -15.04 -30.90
N ASP A 273 12.41 -15.16 -31.03
CA ASP A 273 13.27 -15.91 -30.12
C ASP A 273 14.32 -14.95 -29.54
N LEU A 274 14.25 -14.73 -28.24
CA LEU A 274 15.13 -13.87 -27.47
C LEU A 274 16.13 -14.72 -26.69
N TYR A 275 17.40 -14.61 -27.05
CA TYR A 275 18.50 -15.27 -26.33
C TYR A 275 19.12 -14.29 -25.33
N VAL A 276 19.07 -14.64 -24.03
CA VAL A 276 19.60 -13.84 -22.93
C VAL A 276 20.70 -14.61 -22.22
N ASP A 277 21.91 -14.08 -22.31
CA ASP A 277 23.08 -14.61 -21.61
C ASP A 277 23.45 -13.68 -20.45
N ILE A 278 23.38 -14.20 -19.21
CA ILE A 278 23.72 -13.49 -17.98
C ILE A 278 25.05 -14.02 -17.44
N LEU A 279 26.09 -13.19 -17.48
CA LEU A 279 27.38 -13.50 -16.87
C LEU A 279 27.52 -12.76 -15.54
N LEU A 280 27.62 -13.53 -14.45
CA LEU A 280 27.83 -12.99 -13.10
C LEU A 280 29.33 -13.08 -12.74
N PRO A 281 29.90 -12.05 -12.08
CA PRO A 281 31.25 -12.14 -11.52
C PRO A 281 31.34 -13.32 -10.54
N GLY A 282 32.37 -14.15 -10.69
CA GLY A 282 32.53 -15.39 -9.91
C GLY A 282 32.04 -16.66 -10.62
N ARG A 283 31.29 -16.55 -11.73
CA ARG A 283 30.92 -17.69 -12.57
C ARG A 283 31.77 -17.77 -13.83
N SER A 284 32.24 -18.96 -14.16
CA SER A 284 33.02 -19.24 -15.37
C SER A 284 32.18 -19.39 -16.63
N LYS A 285 30.86 -19.65 -16.49
CA LYS A 285 29.92 -19.82 -17.61
C LYS A 285 28.70 -18.90 -17.42
N PRO A 286 28.19 -18.28 -18.50
CA PRO A 286 26.97 -17.50 -18.45
C PRO A 286 25.75 -18.42 -18.27
N ASN A 287 24.76 -17.93 -17.52
CA ASN A 287 23.43 -18.55 -17.52
C ASN A 287 22.70 -18.13 -18.79
N LYS A 288 22.22 -19.11 -19.55
CA LYS A 288 21.53 -18.87 -20.82
C LYS A 288 20.03 -19.09 -20.65
N TYR A 289 19.24 -18.14 -21.12
CA TYR A 289 17.79 -18.22 -21.16
C TYR A 289 17.30 -17.93 -22.57
N ILE A 290 16.25 -18.63 -22.98
CA ILE A 290 15.57 -18.40 -24.25
C ILE A 290 14.14 -18.00 -23.92
N PHE A 291 13.74 -16.83 -24.39
CA PHE A 291 12.37 -16.34 -24.31
C PHE A 291 11.74 -16.31 -25.69
N ASN A 292 10.61 -16.98 -25.85
CA ASN A 292 9.84 -17.03 -27.07
C ASN A 292 8.35 -16.84 -26.74
N ARG A 293 7.48 -16.88 -27.74
CA ARG A 293 6.04 -16.68 -27.53
C ARG A 293 5.43 -17.66 -26.53
N ASP A 294 5.96 -18.88 -26.46
CA ASP A 294 5.44 -19.93 -25.59
C ASP A 294 5.91 -19.82 -24.14
N ASN A 295 6.98 -19.06 -23.86
CA ASN A 295 7.55 -18.99 -22.51
C ASN A 295 7.89 -17.56 -22.05
N HIS A 296 7.46 -16.52 -22.78
CA HIS A 296 7.72 -15.11 -22.48
C HIS A 296 7.24 -14.67 -21.10
N TYR A 297 6.25 -15.37 -20.55
CA TYR A 297 5.68 -15.15 -19.22
C TYR A 297 6.52 -15.78 -18.08
N ALA A 298 7.47 -16.66 -18.39
CA ALA A 298 8.18 -17.42 -17.37
C ALA A 298 9.26 -16.58 -16.68
N THR A 299 9.08 -16.30 -15.39
CA THR A 299 10.11 -15.65 -14.58
C THR A 299 11.33 -16.56 -14.44
N ARG A 300 12.52 -16.07 -14.85
CA ARG A 300 13.80 -16.75 -14.65
C ARG A 300 14.61 -16.01 -13.58
N THR A 301 14.99 -16.72 -12.53
CA THR A 301 15.76 -16.16 -11.42
C THR A 301 17.11 -16.86 -11.30
N SER A 302 18.17 -16.07 -11.10
CA SER A 302 19.48 -16.56 -10.68
C SER A 302 19.85 -15.84 -9.39
N LYS A 303 20.20 -16.61 -8.35
CA LYS A 303 20.70 -16.08 -7.07
C LYS A 303 22.21 -16.29 -6.99
N GLU A 304 22.89 -15.35 -6.36
CA GLU A 304 24.31 -15.42 -6.02
C GLU A 304 24.50 -14.85 -4.62
N ASN A 305 25.22 -15.55 -3.74
CA ASN A 305 25.48 -15.11 -2.37
C ASN A 305 26.87 -14.46 -2.30
N THR A 306 26.96 -13.17 -2.58
CA THR A 306 28.22 -12.42 -2.43
C THR A 306 28.21 -11.57 -1.17
N HIS A 307 29.25 -11.69 -0.36
CA HIS A 307 29.55 -10.74 0.70
C HIS A 307 30.30 -9.56 0.06
N THR A 308 29.75 -8.34 0.18
CA THR A 308 30.35 -7.04 -0.24
C THR A 308 30.11 -6.53 -1.67
N HIS A 309 30.41 -5.23 -1.85
CA HIS A 309 29.71 -4.21 -2.63
C HIS A 309 29.73 -4.29 -4.18
N THR A 310 28.75 -3.60 -4.77
CA THR A 310 28.59 -3.15 -6.18
C THR A 310 29.45 -3.85 -7.23
N HIS A 311 28.88 -4.90 -7.84
CA HIS A 311 29.39 -5.45 -9.09
C HIS A 311 28.57 -5.03 -10.31
N THR A 312 29.29 -4.73 -11.39
CA THR A 312 28.77 -4.54 -12.75
C THR A 312 28.41 -5.90 -13.35
N HIS A 313 27.17 -6.07 -13.80
CA HIS A 313 26.73 -7.26 -14.52
C HIS A 313 26.71 -6.98 -16.02
N THR A 314 27.14 -7.94 -16.83
CA THR A 314 27.06 -7.84 -18.29
C THR A 314 25.89 -8.68 -18.77
N HIS A 315 24.92 -8.01 -19.41
CA HIS A 315 23.79 -8.64 -20.08
C HIS A 315 24.04 -8.60 -21.58
N THR A 316 24.02 -9.76 -22.24
CA THR A 316 24.10 -9.82 -23.71
C THR A 316 22.76 -10.33 -24.23
N HIS A 317 22.13 -9.53 -25.08
CA HIS A 317 20.86 -9.86 -25.74
C HIS A 317 21.12 -10.04 -27.23
N THR A 318 20.70 -11.16 -27.79
CA THR A 318 20.78 -11.43 -29.23
C THR A 318 19.37 -11.69 -29.74
N HIS A 319 18.95 -10.90 -30.73
CA HIS A 319 17.64 -10.97 -31.36
C HIS A 319 17.80 -11.38 -32.82
N THR A 320 16.91 -12.25 -33.33
CA THR A 320 16.82 -12.59 -34.75
C THR A 320 16.15 -11.48 -35.59
N HIS A 321 15.43 -10.55 -34.95
CA HIS A 321 14.86 -9.35 -35.58
C HIS A 321 15.40 -8.05 -34.97
N ARG A 322 15.49 -7.01 -35.81
CA ARG A 322 16.10 -5.69 -35.54
C ARG A 322 15.20 -4.79 -34.67
N ASP A 323 14.64 -5.35 -33.61
CA ASP A 323 13.83 -4.63 -32.61
C ASP A 323 14.46 -4.85 -31.23
N THR A 324 14.95 -3.77 -30.61
CA THR A 324 15.54 -3.79 -29.27
C THR A 324 14.44 -4.05 -28.24
N HIS A 325 14.27 -5.31 -27.83
CA HIS A 325 13.45 -5.67 -26.67
C HIS A 325 14.31 -5.65 -25.41
N ARG A 326 14.14 -4.61 -24.59
CA ARG A 326 14.83 -4.49 -23.29
C ARG A 326 14.04 -5.27 -22.24
N MET A 327 14.63 -6.33 -21.69
CA MET A 327 14.03 -7.13 -20.63
C MET A 327 14.13 -6.39 -19.29
N ASN A 328 13.05 -6.37 -18.49
CA ASN A 328 13.07 -5.82 -17.14
C ASN A 328 13.80 -6.77 -16.18
N SER A 329 15.11 -6.62 -16.07
CA SER A 329 15.89 -7.27 -15.01
C SER A 329 15.70 -6.51 -13.70
N HIS A 330 14.86 -7.03 -12.80
CA HIS A 330 14.77 -6.50 -11.44
C HIS A 330 15.91 -7.09 -10.60
N LYS A 331 16.96 -6.30 -10.37
CA LYS A 331 18.02 -6.66 -9.42
C LYS A 331 17.55 -6.30 -8.01
N HIS A 332 17.09 -7.30 -7.27
CA HIS A 332 16.82 -7.12 -5.85
C HIS A 332 18.11 -7.35 -5.08
N THR A 333 18.69 -6.27 -4.56
CA THR A 333 19.83 -6.35 -3.64
C THR A 333 19.32 -5.90 -2.27
N PRO A 334 19.03 -6.84 -1.35
CA PRO A 334 18.64 -6.46 0.00
C PRO A 334 19.88 -5.86 0.68
N TYR A 335 19.97 -4.54 0.73
CA TYR A 335 20.91 -3.82 1.56
C TYR A 335 20.09 -2.94 2.51
N PHE A 336 20.49 -2.91 3.78
CA PHE A 336 19.97 -1.97 4.75
C PHE A 336 20.54 -0.59 4.42
N LEU A 337 19.67 0.36 4.05
CA LEU A 337 20.01 1.78 4.00
C LEU A 337 19.56 2.42 5.31
N PRO A 338 20.48 2.84 6.20
CA PRO A 338 20.12 3.67 7.34
C PRO A 338 19.83 5.09 6.84
N GLY A 339 18.56 5.38 6.56
CA GLY A 339 18.08 6.72 6.31
C GLY A 339 17.38 7.25 7.56
N GLU A 340 18.10 7.98 8.41
CA GLU A 340 17.48 8.79 9.45
C GLU A 340 16.95 10.09 8.84
N GLU A 341 15.64 10.17 8.57
CA GLU A 341 14.95 11.47 8.53
C GLU A 341 14.29 11.70 9.88
N LYS A 342 14.60 12.84 10.52
CA LYS A 342 14.16 13.20 11.89
C LYS A 342 12.64 13.43 12.07
N SER A 343 11.82 13.14 11.07
CA SER A 343 10.35 13.19 11.17
C SER A 343 9.69 12.36 10.06
N ASP A 344 9.05 11.25 10.43
CA ASP A 344 8.24 10.43 9.51
C ASP A 344 7.00 11.18 8.96
N CYS A 345 6.60 12.26 9.64
CA CYS A 345 5.38 13.02 9.33
C CYS A 345 5.68 14.19 8.39
N LYS A 346 5.71 13.93 7.07
CA LYS A 346 5.95 14.97 6.05
C LYS A 346 4.68 15.75 5.64
N LYS A 347 3.52 15.11 5.74
CA LYS A 347 2.23 15.63 5.23
C LYS A 347 1.18 15.91 6.29
N PHE A 348 1.42 15.44 7.52
CA PHE A 348 0.43 15.44 8.60
C PHE A 348 1.01 16.05 9.87
N ASN A 349 0.19 16.81 10.59
CA ASN A 349 0.54 17.31 11.92
C ASN A 349 -0.19 16.51 13.00
N LEU A 350 0.29 15.30 13.28
CA LEU A 350 -0.35 14.39 14.22
C LEU A 350 0.08 14.65 15.67
N SER A 351 -0.88 15.00 16.53
CA SER A 351 -0.76 14.94 17.99
C SER A 351 -1.51 13.71 18.52
N VAL A 352 -0.98 13.12 19.60
CA VAL A 352 -1.66 12.03 20.32
C VAL A 352 -1.41 12.29 21.81
N GLN A 353 -2.47 12.29 22.61
CA GLN A 353 -2.39 12.46 24.06
C GLN A 353 -3.18 11.35 24.74
N LEU A 354 -2.77 11.01 25.96
CA LEU A 354 -3.47 10.05 26.81
C LEU A 354 -3.61 10.69 28.20
N LEU A 355 -4.85 10.99 28.60
CA LEU A 355 -5.14 11.66 29.88
C LEU A 355 -5.58 10.64 30.95
N PRO A 356 -5.08 10.73 32.20
CA PRO A 356 -5.54 9.88 33.31
C PRO A 356 -6.58 10.58 34.20
N GLY A 357 -7.77 9.98 34.35
CA GLY A 357 -8.80 10.32 35.34
C GLY A 357 -9.93 9.31 35.26
N LYS A 358 -10.56 8.87 36.38
CA LYS A 358 -11.60 7.80 36.48
C LYS A 358 -12.03 7.20 35.12
N LEU A 359 -11.22 6.25 34.64
CA LEU A 359 -11.30 5.60 33.32
C LEU A 359 -11.84 6.46 32.16
N LEU A 360 -11.24 7.63 31.97
CA LEU A 360 -11.39 8.54 30.85
C LEU A 360 -10.02 8.65 30.20
N SER A 361 -9.88 8.11 28.99
CA SER A 361 -8.73 8.32 28.13
C SER A 361 -9.22 9.07 26.92
N SER A 362 -8.81 10.33 26.75
CA SER A 362 -9.09 11.14 25.56
C SER A 362 -7.83 11.16 24.70
N ILE A 363 -7.98 10.88 23.41
CA ILE A 363 -6.95 11.05 22.40
C ILE A 363 -7.32 12.31 21.61
N SER A 364 -6.36 13.20 21.35
CA SER A 364 -6.59 14.44 20.61
C SER A 364 -5.72 14.43 19.35
N LEU A 365 -6.35 14.23 18.19
CA LEU A 365 -5.70 14.22 16.87
C LEU A 365 -5.89 15.56 16.16
N CYS A 366 -4.99 15.86 15.22
CA CYS A 366 -5.06 17.00 14.32
C CYS A 366 -4.67 16.51 12.93
N LEU A 367 -5.54 16.64 11.93
CA LEU A 367 -5.32 16.13 10.58
C LEU A 367 -5.89 17.11 9.55
N LEU A 368 -5.52 16.96 8.27
CA LEU A 368 -5.87 17.85 7.13
C LEU A 368 -6.70 17.09 6.08
N LEU A 369 -7.47 17.74 5.18
CA LEU A 369 -8.40 17.19 4.14
C LEU A 369 -7.88 16.08 3.18
N LEU A 370 -8.60 14.93 3.17
CA LEU A 370 -8.76 13.79 2.24
C LEU A 370 -9.49 12.65 3.01
N VAL A 371 -9.82 11.50 2.40
CA VAL A 371 -10.30 10.33 3.17
C VAL A 371 -9.09 9.64 3.77
N PHE A 372 -8.94 9.70 5.08
CA PHE A 372 -7.83 9.06 5.79
C PHE A 372 -8.28 7.77 6.42
N ILE A 373 -7.34 6.83 6.46
CA ILE A 373 -7.41 5.74 7.42
C ILE A 373 -6.62 6.18 8.64
N LEU A 374 -7.35 6.37 9.73
CA LEU A 374 -6.76 6.38 11.05
C LEU A 374 -6.72 4.93 11.53
N ALA A 375 -5.54 4.31 11.50
CA ALA A 375 -5.33 3.01 12.11
C ALA A 375 -4.72 3.20 13.50
N VAL A 376 -5.54 2.99 14.52
CA VAL A 376 -5.13 2.97 15.93
C VAL A 376 -4.85 1.53 16.30
N SER A 377 -3.59 1.21 16.58
CA SER A 377 -3.30 -0.05 17.28
C SER A 377 -3.67 0.12 18.75
N VAL A 378 -4.51 -0.78 19.24
CA VAL A 378 -4.87 -0.82 20.66
C VAL A 378 -3.98 -1.87 21.32
N LEU A 379 -3.45 -1.54 22.49
CA LEU A 379 -2.71 -2.49 23.31
C LEU A 379 -3.55 -3.77 23.50
N LEU A 380 -2.94 -4.95 23.34
CA LEU A 380 -3.60 -6.28 23.43
C LEU A 380 -4.46 -6.48 24.69
N VAL A 381 -4.15 -5.71 25.73
CA VAL A 381 -4.75 -5.75 27.05
C VAL A 381 -5.99 -4.86 27.15
N PHE A 382 -6.14 -3.90 26.23
CA PHE A 382 -7.22 -2.94 26.20
C PHE A 382 -8.28 -3.37 25.20
N VAL A 383 -9.54 -3.29 25.61
CA VAL A 383 -10.70 -3.56 24.76
C VAL A 383 -11.49 -2.28 24.56
N TYR A 384 -11.84 -2.01 23.30
CA TYR A 384 -12.82 -0.99 22.95
C TYR A 384 -14.22 -1.50 23.32
N LYS A 385 -14.98 -0.73 24.09
CA LYS A 385 -16.33 -1.10 24.50
C LYS A 385 -17.34 -0.20 23.80
N ASP A 386 -18.09 -0.77 22.85
CA ASP A 386 -19.13 -0.12 22.03
C ASP A 386 -20.46 0.10 22.79
N THR A 387 -20.45 -0.03 24.12
CA THR A 387 -21.67 0.13 24.92
C THR A 387 -21.85 1.60 25.26
N GLU A 388 -22.79 2.20 24.54
CA GLU A 388 -23.32 3.57 24.65
C GLU A 388 -22.56 4.63 23.85
N ARG A 389 -23.36 5.48 23.18
CA ARG A 389 -23.03 6.68 22.40
C ARG A 389 -22.35 7.77 23.26
N ASP A 390 -21.28 7.40 23.95
CA ASP A 390 -20.61 8.20 24.98
C ASP A 390 -19.34 8.87 24.45
N ALA A 391 -19.12 8.77 23.14
CA ALA A 391 -18.16 9.62 22.47
C ALA A 391 -18.85 10.95 22.16
N ALA A 392 -18.28 12.05 22.64
CA ALA A 392 -18.49 13.37 22.05
C ALA A 392 -17.87 13.38 20.65
N ILE A 393 -18.40 12.53 19.76
CA ILE A 393 -18.18 12.53 18.34
C ILE A 393 -19.12 13.62 17.82
N ASN A 394 -18.65 14.86 17.87
CA ASN A 394 -19.47 16.04 17.52
C ASN A 394 -19.34 16.42 16.03
N THR A 395 -18.83 15.51 15.20
CA THR A 395 -18.73 15.63 13.74
C THR A 395 -19.16 14.32 13.08
N ASP A 396 -19.70 14.38 11.86
CA ASP A 396 -20.25 13.25 11.13
C ASP A 396 -19.17 12.20 10.76
N PHE A 397 -18.87 11.24 11.64
CA PHE A 397 -18.03 10.07 11.32
C PHE A 397 -18.89 8.87 10.95
N GLU A 398 -18.61 8.23 9.81
CA GLU A 398 -19.59 7.37 9.14
C GLU A 398 -19.19 5.87 9.03
N THR A 399 -18.01 5.40 9.49
CA THR A 399 -17.74 3.94 9.69
C THR A 399 -16.58 3.62 10.65
N LEU A 400 -16.80 2.69 11.60
CA LEU A 400 -15.78 2.02 12.41
C LEU A 400 -15.65 0.55 11.98
N SER A 401 -14.42 0.08 11.75
CA SER A 401 -14.15 -1.34 11.50
C SER A 401 -13.06 -1.84 12.43
N LEU A 402 -13.33 -2.95 13.12
CA LEU A 402 -12.37 -3.63 13.97
C LEU A 402 -11.73 -4.76 13.15
N SER A 403 -10.41 -4.76 12.99
CA SER A 403 -9.69 -5.87 12.39
C SER A 403 -8.87 -6.59 13.46
N LEU A 404 -9.11 -7.89 13.60
CA LEU A 404 -8.30 -8.75 14.47
C LEU A 404 -7.08 -9.24 13.68
N SER A 405 -5.91 -8.71 14.02
CA SER A 405 -4.62 -9.28 13.65
C SER A 405 -3.87 -9.71 14.93
N LEU A 406 -2.60 -10.13 14.83
CA LEU A 406 -1.74 -10.47 15.99
C LEU A 406 -1.70 -9.36 17.07
N SER A 407 -2.09 -8.12 16.71
CA SER A 407 -2.52 -7.04 17.60
C SER A 407 -3.96 -6.59 17.29
N LEU A 408 -4.73 -6.15 18.30
CA LEU A 408 -6.04 -5.53 18.07
C LEU A 408 -5.84 -4.17 17.38
N SER A 409 -6.29 -4.04 16.14
CA SER A 409 -6.26 -2.78 15.40
C SER A 409 -7.66 -2.24 15.17
N LEU A 410 -7.87 -0.98 15.58
CA LEU A 410 -9.06 -0.20 15.31
C LEU A 410 -8.80 0.68 14.08
N SER A 411 -9.60 0.50 13.02
CA SER A 411 -9.52 1.34 11.83
C SER A 411 -10.73 2.26 11.76
N VAL A 412 -10.47 3.57 11.76
CA VAL A 412 -11.48 4.64 11.69
C VAL A 412 -11.30 5.38 10.36
N PHE A 413 -12.39 5.53 9.62
CA PHE A 413 -12.41 6.29 8.37
C PHE A 413 -12.90 7.71 8.65
N VAL A 414 -12.07 8.70 8.32
CA VAL A 414 -12.35 10.11 8.61
C VAL A 414 -12.23 10.96 7.35
N CYS A 415 -13.21 11.83 7.13
CA CYS A 415 -13.12 12.94 6.19
C CYS A 415 -12.74 14.20 6.97
N VAL A 416 -11.50 14.64 6.88
CA VAL A 416 -11.00 15.79 7.67
C VAL A 416 -11.14 17.10 6.88
N SER A 417 -11.08 18.29 7.50
CA SER A 417 -10.93 19.64 6.89
C SER A 417 -9.45 20.10 6.71
N HIS A 418 -9.08 20.96 5.73
CA HIS A 418 -7.73 21.58 5.62
C HIS A 418 -7.62 22.93 6.34
N THR A 419 -8.75 23.45 6.82
CA THR A 419 -8.83 24.79 7.40
C THR A 419 -8.86 24.78 8.93
N GLN A 420 -9.23 23.66 9.56
CA GLN A 420 -9.37 23.54 11.00
C GLN A 420 -8.94 22.15 11.49
N PRO A 421 -8.30 22.06 12.67
CA PRO A 421 -7.97 20.79 13.30
C PRO A 421 -9.24 20.07 13.78
N GLU A 422 -9.36 18.77 13.49
CA GLU A 422 -10.45 17.91 13.97
C GLU A 422 -9.99 16.95 15.06
N GLU A 423 -10.69 16.94 16.19
CA GLU A 423 -10.36 16.15 17.39
C GLU A 423 -11.23 14.89 17.50
N ILE A 424 -10.61 13.73 17.80
CA ILE A 424 -11.29 12.43 17.94
C ILE A 424 -10.95 11.78 19.28
N ALA A 425 -11.89 11.78 20.21
CA ALA A 425 -11.73 11.17 21.53
C ALA A 425 -12.61 9.91 21.69
N PHE A 426 -12.03 8.81 22.15
CA PHE A 426 -12.76 7.58 22.49
C PHE A 426 -12.12 6.87 23.68
N ARG A 427 -12.93 6.10 24.42
CA ARG A 427 -12.50 5.42 25.66
C ARG A 427 -11.92 4.03 25.36
N ILE A 428 -10.86 3.67 26.07
CA ILE A 428 -10.24 2.33 26.03
C ILE A 428 -10.21 1.72 27.44
N HIS A 429 -10.59 0.44 27.58
CA HIS A 429 -10.69 -0.23 28.87
C HIS A 429 -9.62 -1.31 29.03
N GLN A 430 -8.80 -1.22 30.07
CA GLN A 430 -7.84 -2.29 30.39
C GLN A 430 -8.59 -3.50 30.95
N THR A 431 -8.52 -4.64 30.26
CA THR A 431 -9.22 -5.89 30.65
C THR A 431 -8.33 -6.88 31.38
N LEU A 432 -7.02 -6.85 31.14
CA LEU A 432 -6.04 -7.69 31.82
C LEU A 432 -5.00 -6.81 32.54
N LYS A 433 -4.55 -7.20 33.72
CA LYS A 433 -3.45 -6.49 34.37
C LYS A 433 -2.15 -7.13 33.90
N VAL A 434 -1.28 -6.35 33.25
CA VAL A 434 0.01 -6.81 32.73
C VAL A 434 1.11 -5.92 33.30
N ASP A 435 2.23 -6.54 33.68
CA ASP A 435 3.35 -5.88 34.36
C ASP A 435 4.14 -4.94 33.42
N VAL A 436 4.17 -5.21 32.11
CA VAL A 436 4.88 -4.39 31.12
C VAL A 436 3.94 -4.12 29.95
N LEU A 437 3.66 -2.83 29.72
CA LEU A 437 2.89 -2.36 28.57
C LEU A 437 3.86 -1.84 27.49
N HIS A 438 3.67 -2.31 26.26
CA HIS A 438 4.40 -1.75 25.13
C HIS A 438 3.74 -0.43 24.68
N PRO A 439 4.47 0.50 24.04
CA PRO A 439 3.84 1.67 23.42
C PRO A 439 2.92 1.21 22.28
N ALA A 440 1.73 1.78 22.21
CA ALA A 440 0.83 1.57 21.07
C ALA A 440 1.05 2.67 20.03
N ALA A 441 0.84 2.34 18.76
CA ALA A 441 0.97 3.24 17.64
C ALA A 441 -0.40 3.74 17.17
N VAL A 442 -0.48 5.04 16.90
CA VAL A 442 -1.49 5.67 16.07
C VAL A 442 -0.83 6.00 14.75
N SER A 443 -1.34 5.40 13.67
CA SER A 443 -0.87 5.69 12.33
C SER A 443 -1.97 6.39 11.56
N VAL A 444 -1.60 7.49 10.91
CA VAL A 444 -2.46 8.17 9.94
C VAL A 444 -1.77 8.14 8.61
N TYR A 445 -2.54 7.74 7.62
CA TYR A 445 -2.13 7.79 6.24
C TYR A 445 -3.35 8.13 5.40
N GLU A 446 -3.07 8.82 4.29
CA GLU A 446 -4.05 8.91 3.22
C GLU A 446 -4.22 7.48 2.69
N TYR A 447 -5.47 7.03 2.51
CA TYR A 447 -5.76 5.63 2.14
C TYR A 447 -4.91 5.14 0.95
N TYR A 448 -4.50 6.04 0.05
CA TYR A 448 -3.79 5.72 -1.19
C TYR A 448 -2.39 6.34 -1.33
N ASP A 449 -1.96 7.15 -0.36
CA ASP A 449 -0.55 7.55 -0.23
C ASP A 449 0.00 6.95 1.06
N GLN A 450 0.84 5.93 0.91
CA GLN A 450 1.46 5.19 2.02
C GLN A 450 2.55 6.00 2.75
N THR A 451 2.57 7.33 2.63
CA THR A 451 3.31 8.17 3.56
C THR A 451 2.63 8.14 4.92
N HIS A 452 2.99 7.16 5.74
CA HIS A 452 2.49 7.04 7.10
C HIS A 452 3.08 8.14 7.99
N CYS A 453 2.22 8.80 8.76
CA CYS A 453 2.63 9.54 9.94
C CYS A 453 2.24 8.70 11.17
N VAL A 454 3.24 8.25 11.92
CA VAL A 454 3.04 7.39 13.07
C VAL A 454 3.45 8.12 14.33
N LYS A 455 2.59 8.09 15.34
CA LYS A 455 2.88 8.57 16.70
C LYS A 455 2.55 7.47 17.68
N PHE A 456 3.38 7.32 18.69
CA PHE A 456 3.19 6.32 19.73
C PHE A 456 2.63 6.97 20.99
N TYR A 457 1.89 6.19 21.79
CA TYR A 457 1.36 6.61 23.09
C TYR A 457 1.54 5.52 24.15
N HIS A 458 1.69 5.92 25.41
CA HIS A 458 1.85 5.03 26.54
C HIS A 458 1.22 5.65 27.82
N PRO A 459 0.61 4.86 28.72
CA PRO A 459 -0.03 5.35 29.96
C PRO A 459 0.91 6.07 30.94
N GLU A 460 2.15 5.58 31.08
CA GLU A 460 3.07 6.01 32.14
C GLU A 460 4.31 6.79 31.64
N ARG A 461 4.53 6.90 30.33
CA ARG A 461 5.70 7.58 29.72
C ARG A 461 5.31 8.33 28.46
N SER A 462 6.18 9.25 27.98
CA SER A 462 6.08 9.75 26.61
C SER A 462 6.15 8.56 25.67
N GLY A 463 5.28 8.52 24.64
CA GLY A 463 5.12 7.33 23.79
C GLY A 463 6.34 6.91 22.97
N GLU A 464 7.48 7.59 23.09
CA GLU A 464 8.69 7.26 22.35
C GLU A 464 9.28 5.90 22.78
N LEU A 465 9.71 5.11 21.80
CA LEU A 465 10.50 3.90 22.05
C LEU A 465 11.84 4.31 22.69
N MET A 466 12.21 3.70 23.81
CA MET A 466 13.50 3.98 24.45
C MET A 466 14.62 3.56 23.50
N ARG A 467 15.54 4.48 23.22
CA ARG A 467 16.72 4.24 22.37
C ARG A 467 17.98 4.59 23.15
N LEU A 468 18.91 3.64 23.21
CA LEU A 468 20.27 3.84 23.68
C LEU A 468 21.12 4.19 22.46
N CYS A 469 21.43 5.47 22.29
CA CYS A 469 22.24 5.94 21.17
C CYS A 469 23.67 6.21 21.58
N ARG A 470 24.63 5.66 20.83
CA ARG A 470 26.05 6.02 20.90
C ARG A 470 26.48 6.43 19.49
N ASN A 471 26.73 7.72 19.28
CA ASN A 471 26.95 8.32 17.95
C ASN A 471 25.74 8.06 17.01
N GLU A 472 25.96 7.52 15.80
CA GLU A 472 24.91 7.17 14.82
C GLU A 472 24.29 5.77 15.04
N GLU A 473 24.75 5.02 16.06
CA GLU A 473 24.19 3.70 16.37
C GLU A 473 23.24 3.79 17.56
N CYS A 474 21.94 3.61 17.29
CA CYS A 474 20.89 3.53 18.29
C CYS A 474 20.41 2.09 18.45
N ILE A 475 20.45 1.58 19.68
CA ILE A 475 19.93 0.27 20.05
C ILE A 475 18.59 0.47 20.78
N CYS A 476 17.63 -0.43 20.55
CA CYS A 476 16.37 -0.41 21.31
C CYS A 476 16.69 -0.63 22.79
N GLY A 477 16.40 0.37 23.62
CA GLY A 477 16.71 0.42 25.05
C GLY A 477 15.58 -0.13 25.93
N GLU A 478 14.71 -0.98 25.39
CA GLU A 478 13.80 -1.74 26.24
C GLU A 478 14.58 -2.89 26.89
N GLY A 479 15.17 -2.64 28.07
CA GLY A 479 15.75 -3.71 28.89
C GLY A 479 16.95 -3.39 29.79
N TYR A 480 17.51 -2.17 29.80
CA TYR A 480 18.72 -1.89 30.61
C TYR A 480 18.56 -0.66 31.52
N THR A 481 18.56 -0.88 32.83
CA THR A 481 18.43 0.16 33.88
C THR A 481 19.78 0.75 34.35
N ASP A 482 20.92 0.04 34.19
CA ASP A 482 22.27 0.53 34.53
C ASP A 482 23.03 0.95 33.26
N VAL A 483 23.58 2.16 33.28
CA VAL A 483 24.28 2.78 32.13
C VAL A 483 25.79 2.64 32.31
N ASN A 484 26.46 2.04 31.31
CA ASN A 484 27.93 1.87 31.24
C ASN A 484 28.58 1.16 32.46
N PRO A 485 28.18 -0.09 32.78
CA PRO A 485 28.73 -0.82 33.94
C PRO A 485 30.19 -1.27 33.77
N LEU A 486 30.73 -1.28 32.54
CA LEU A 486 32.07 -1.82 32.26
C LEU A 486 33.16 -1.01 33.00
N ASN A 487 34.04 -1.73 33.72
CA ASN A 487 35.13 -1.18 34.52
C ASN A 487 34.72 -0.21 35.65
N GLN A 488 33.44 -0.21 36.04
CA GLN A 488 32.97 0.58 37.17
C GLN A 488 32.70 -0.32 38.38
N SER A 489 33.03 0.18 39.57
CA SER A 489 32.68 -0.51 40.81
C SER A 489 31.16 -0.40 41.05
N ARG A 490 30.54 -1.52 41.43
CA ARG A 490 29.13 -1.61 41.79
C ARG A 490 28.98 -2.25 43.15
N LYS A 491 28.05 -1.73 43.94
CA LYS A 491 27.77 -2.24 45.28
C LYS A 491 26.62 -3.22 45.22
N PHE A 492 26.89 -4.45 45.69
CA PHE A 492 25.90 -5.51 45.80
C PHE A 492 25.51 -5.70 47.26
N THR A 493 24.22 -5.61 47.57
CA THR A 493 23.64 -5.69 48.91
C THR A 493 22.89 -7.00 49.07
N ASN A 494 23.05 -7.65 50.23
CA ASN A 494 22.29 -8.85 50.58
C ASN A 494 21.96 -8.85 52.08
N HIS A 495 20.91 -9.58 52.46
CA HIS A 495 20.54 -9.79 53.85
C HIS A 495 21.66 -10.56 54.61
N PRO A 496 22.04 -10.15 55.83
CA PRO A 496 23.15 -10.75 56.58
C PRO A 496 23.04 -12.27 56.78
N GLN A 497 21.82 -12.79 56.88
CA GLN A 497 21.54 -14.22 57.06
C GLN A 497 21.87 -15.07 55.82
N CYS A 498 21.94 -14.46 54.63
CA CYS A 498 22.26 -15.15 53.38
C CYS A 498 23.76 -15.15 53.05
N ARG A 499 24.59 -14.57 53.94
CA ARG A 499 26.04 -14.43 53.71
C ARG A 499 26.78 -15.78 53.70
N GLN A 500 26.34 -16.73 54.53
CA GLN A 500 26.95 -18.06 54.60
C GLN A 500 26.58 -18.93 53.40
N SER A 501 25.39 -18.78 52.83
CA SER A 501 24.91 -19.57 51.69
C SER A 501 25.48 -19.15 50.33
N LEU A 502 26.03 -17.92 50.23
CA LEU A 502 26.56 -17.39 48.96
C LEU A 502 28.05 -17.67 48.73
N GLU A 503 28.81 -18.01 49.79
CA GLU A 503 30.24 -18.39 49.71
C GLU A 503 31.14 -17.47 48.85
N LEU A 504 30.81 -16.18 48.74
CA LEU A 504 31.58 -15.23 47.93
C LEU A 504 32.93 -14.93 48.60
N THR A 505 34.01 -15.07 47.83
CA THR A 505 35.38 -14.82 48.28
C THR A 505 35.98 -13.61 47.54
N VAL A 506 36.75 -12.82 48.26
CA VAL A 506 37.38 -11.61 47.70
C VAL A 506 38.48 -12.02 46.71
N GLY A 507 38.50 -11.38 45.54
CA GLY A 507 39.51 -11.63 44.50
C GLY A 507 39.13 -12.74 43.50
N LYS A 508 37.91 -13.27 43.59
CA LYS A 508 37.35 -14.26 42.67
C LYS A 508 36.33 -13.65 41.71
N THR A 509 36.15 -14.28 40.56
CA THR A 509 35.23 -13.84 39.51
C THR A 509 33.94 -14.64 39.57
N TYR A 510 32.80 -13.98 39.33
CA TYR A 510 31.47 -14.60 39.39
C TYR A 510 30.62 -14.14 38.21
N LEU A 511 29.79 -15.03 37.68
CA LEU A 511 28.71 -14.72 36.76
C LEU A 511 27.47 -14.39 37.58
N LEU A 512 26.90 -13.19 37.38
CA LEU A 512 25.65 -12.77 38.03
C LEU A 512 24.58 -12.49 36.98
N MET A 513 23.39 -13.04 37.18
CA MET A 513 22.22 -12.79 36.34
C MET A 513 21.00 -12.46 37.21
N GLY A 514 20.15 -11.55 36.75
CA GLY A 514 19.01 -11.08 37.52
C GLY A 514 18.09 -10.16 36.74
N THR A 515 17.08 -9.63 37.42
CA THR A 515 16.10 -8.69 36.83
C THR A 515 16.43 -7.24 37.21
N ASP A 516 15.93 -6.31 36.39
CA ASP A 516 16.08 -4.86 36.56
C ASP A 516 15.38 -4.31 37.83
N ARG A 517 14.39 -5.03 38.35
CA ARG A 517 13.65 -4.70 39.59
C ARG A 517 14.55 -4.56 40.83
N ASN A 518 15.77 -5.09 40.77
CA ASN A 518 16.71 -5.13 41.90
C ASN A 518 17.80 -4.06 41.81
N ILE A 519 17.72 -3.17 40.81
CA ILE A 519 18.69 -2.10 40.59
C ILE A 519 18.13 -0.82 41.22
N ARG A 520 18.88 -0.28 42.19
CA ARG A 520 18.57 1.00 42.84
C ARG A 520 19.59 2.03 42.42
N ARG A 521 19.18 3.29 42.36
CA ARG A 521 20.09 4.41 42.13
C ARG A 521 20.29 5.15 43.44
N ASP A 522 21.53 5.24 43.89
CA ASP A 522 21.86 6.04 45.06
C ASP A 522 21.61 7.52 44.73
N PRO A 523 20.71 8.22 45.45
CA PRO A 523 20.40 9.62 45.20
C PRO A 523 21.61 10.54 45.33
N GLN A 524 22.59 10.20 46.18
CA GLN A 524 23.73 11.05 46.50
C GLN A 524 24.91 10.84 45.55
N SER A 525 25.30 9.60 45.29
CA SER A 525 26.44 9.29 44.42
C SER A 525 26.06 9.14 42.94
N GLN A 526 24.75 9.07 42.62
CA GLN A 526 24.22 8.80 41.29
C GLN A 526 24.67 7.45 40.68
N MET A 527 25.32 6.59 41.49
CA MET A 527 25.76 5.25 41.11
C MET A 527 24.65 4.22 41.35
N TYR A 528 24.70 3.13 40.58
CA TYR A 528 23.75 2.03 40.68
C TYR A 528 24.19 1.01 41.75
N GLU A 529 23.25 0.59 42.59
CA GLU A 529 23.38 -0.45 43.60
C GLU A 529 22.47 -1.64 43.24
N TYR A 530 22.90 -2.85 43.60
CA TYR A 530 22.26 -4.10 43.20
C TYR A 530 21.84 -4.92 44.43
N ASP A 531 20.54 -5.15 44.62
CA ASP A 531 20.05 -6.04 45.66
C ASP A 531 20.06 -7.51 45.20
N LEU A 532 20.84 -8.35 45.90
CA LEU A 532 20.85 -9.79 45.67
C LEU A 532 19.69 -10.44 46.44
N LEU A 533 18.67 -10.86 45.70
CA LEU A 533 17.47 -11.53 46.20
C LEU A 533 17.44 -12.99 45.70
N ASN A 534 16.41 -13.74 46.10
CA ASN A 534 16.21 -15.16 45.77
C ASN A 534 16.00 -15.46 44.26
N PHE A 535 15.84 -14.44 43.41
CA PHE A 535 15.69 -14.58 41.96
C PHE A 535 16.99 -14.26 41.19
N ASN A 536 18.07 -13.91 41.88
CA ASN A 536 19.37 -13.68 41.27
C ASN A 536 20.15 -14.99 41.17
N TRP A 537 20.69 -15.27 39.99
CA TRP A 537 21.60 -16.39 39.77
C TRP A 537 23.03 -15.91 39.96
N ILE A 538 23.81 -16.60 40.79
CA ILE A 538 25.23 -16.31 41.03
C ILE A 538 25.99 -17.61 40.89
N GLU A 539 26.98 -17.62 40.02
CA GLU A 539 27.80 -18.80 39.73
C GLU A 539 29.28 -18.43 39.74
N TYR A 540 30.10 -19.26 40.39
CA TYR A 540 31.55 -19.04 40.41
C TYR A 540 32.12 -19.21 39.01
N TRP A 541 32.91 -18.23 38.56
CA TRP A 541 33.62 -18.27 37.29
C TRP A 541 35.08 -18.64 37.55
N PRO A 542 35.50 -19.89 37.25
CA PRO A 542 36.85 -20.35 37.53
C PRO A 542 37.89 -19.65 36.66
N THR A 543 39.09 -19.45 37.20
CA THR A 543 40.20 -18.89 36.44
C THR A 543 40.67 -19.84 35.34
N GLU A 544 41.37 -19.33 34.32
CA GLU A 544 41.84 -20.15 33.20
C GLU A 544 42.74 -21.31 33.65
N ALA A 545 43.53 -21.11 34.72
CA ALA A 545 44.32 -22.17 35.34
C ALA A 545 43.46 -23.24 36.04
N GLU A 546 42.37 -22.84 36.70
CA GLU A 546 41.44 -23.75 37.40
C GLU A 546 40.55 -24.54 36.42
N CYS A 547 40.28 -24.00 35.22
CA CYS A 547 39.53 -24.70 34.17
C CYS A 547 40.22 -25.98 33.65
N HIS A 548 41.50 -26.18 33.96
CA HIS A 548 42.23 -27.43 33.67
C HIS A 548 41.89 -28.57 34.64
N ALA A 549 41.34 -28.27 35.82
CA ALA A 549 40.88 -29.27 36.76
C ALA A 549 39.55 -29.89 36.28
N VAL A 550 39.43 -31.22 36.44
CA VAL A 550 38.26 -31.99 35.97
C VAL A 550 36.95 -31.47 36.56
N GLU A 551 37.00 -31.00 37.81
CA GLU A 551 35.86 -30.45 38.56
C GLU A 551 35.31 -29.12 38.00
N HIS A 552 36.15 -28.29 37.37
CA HIS A 552 35.77 -26.97 36.86
C HIS A 552 35.62 -26.92 35.34
N ARG A 553 36.07 -27.96 34.63
CA ARG A 553 36.06 -28.04 33.16
C ARG A 553 34.66 -27.89 32.56
N PHE A 554 33.64 -28.46 33.21
CA PHE A 554 32.26 -28.34 32.73
C PHE A 554 31.77 -26.89 32.82
N ASN A 555 31.83 -26.26 34.00
CA ASN A 555 31.39 -24.88 34.21
C ASN A 555 32.12 -23.88 33.30
N CYS A 556 33.44 -24.05 33.07
CA CYS A 556 34.18 -23.19 32.16
C CYS A 556 33.73 -23.31 30.70
N LEU A 557 33.34 -24.50 30.24
CA LEU A 557 32.81 -24.70 28.89
C LEU A 557 31.43 -24.06 28.76
N THR A 558 30.53 -24.30 29.72
CA THR A 558 29.17 -23.76 29.71
C THR A 558 29.15 -22.23 29.75
N ILE A 559 30.00 -21.61 30.58
CA ILE A 559 30.10 -20.14 30.66
C ILE A 559 30.71 -19.53 29.39
N ARG A 560 31.69 -20.19 28.76
CA ARG A 560 32.27 -19.74 27.47
C ARG A 560 31.27 -19.85 26.33
N GLU A 561 30.47 -20.91 26.30
CA GLU A 561 29.42 -21.09 25.31
C GLU A 561 28.28 -20.07 25.53
N PHE A 562 27.88 -19.84 26.79
CA PHE A 562 26.91 -18.80 27.15
C PHE A 562 27.36 -17.41 26.71
N THR A 563 28.61 -17.02 26.97
CA THR A 563 29.14 -15.69 26.58
C THR A 563 29.30 -15.54 25.07
N ALA A 564 29.67 -16.60 24.36
CA ALA A 564 29.73 -16.60 22.90
C ALA A 564 28.34 -16.45 22.24
N THR A 565 27.30 -17.00 22.87
CA THR A 565 25.92 -16.98 22.31
C THR A 565 25.15 -15.71 22.69
N ALA A 566 25.36 -15.19 23.90
CA ALA A 566 24.69 -14.00 24.41
C ALA A 566 25.18 -12.68 23.78
N CYS A 567 26.40 -12.65 23.21
CA CYS A 567 26.94 -11.48 22.50
C CYS A 567 26.53 -11.38 21.01
N LEU A 568 25.67 -12.28 20.52
CA LEU A 568 25.21 -12.35 19.12
C LEU A 568 23.76 -11.86 18.90
N GLN A 569 23.13 -11.22 19.91
CA GLN A 569 21.80 -10.62 19.80
C GLN A 569 21.81 -9.11 19.93
#